data_AF-A0A9Q0YL85-F1
#
_entry.id   AF-A0A9Q0YL85-F1
#
_cell.length_a   1.000
_cell.length_b   1.000
_cell.length_c   1.000
_cell.angle_alpha   90.00
_cell.angle_beta   90.00
_cell.angle_gamma   90.00
#
_symmetry.space_group_name_H-M   'P 1'
#
loop_
_entity.id
_entity.type
_entity.pdbx_description
1 polymer ?
#
loop_
_entity_poly.entity_id
_entity_poly.type
_entity_poly.pdbx_seq_one_letter_code
_entity_poly.pdbx_strand_id
1 'polypeptide(L)'
;MAENGKMSFMNKFRVWLRNPRNFVVLGGSSAVFVTLVKACPLLFPSQLYRPVMEAYKSGQKVKLGESQIQEFEDVCRDLEVETKPFHLFVTSRWDLKVKGLQFFPSGVHFGIPVLFVDKPELQNSKFAAKLKVNMDSEEGKAFKDSIQLSQKARKFALAKEVIYSKKHYAAYPLLLAPGAVIGGFVSTFALQVTASIFPLYITGFLVGSVFYVTYRYLLGVLNERHDLKTDDIVAQLGENYAEGGLEFYEKTLQRNKALRKLLGSKGEALYTYYGNDSPGVLWTKGAPITVKRAKFQNIVQNTSAGDSPTSDKTL
;
A
#
# COMPACT_ATOMS: atom_id res chain seq x y z
N MET A 1 -11.92 64.69 -4.44
CA MET A 1 -12.28 63.46 -3.70
C MET A 1 -11.36 62.36 -4.18
N ALA A 2 -10.39 61.94 -3.35
CA ALA A 2 -9.44 60.89 -3.71
C ALA A 2 -10.06 59.53 -3.40
N GLU A 3 -10.41 58.77 -4.43
CA GLU A 3 -10.71 57.34 -4.28
C GLU A 3 -9.43 56.62 -3.87
N ASN A 4 -9.33 56.28 -2.58
CA ASN A 4 -8.36 55.33 -2.08
C ASN A 4 -8.60 53.98 -2.76
N GLY A 5 -7.86 53.73 -3.84
CA GLY A 5 -7.84 52.45 -4.55
C GLY A 5 -7.38 51.33 -3.62
N LYS A 6 -8.34 50.71 -2.90
CA LYS A 6 -8.10 49.49 -2.14
C LYS A 6 -7.72 48.40 -3.15
N MET A 7 -6.41 48.20 -3.31
CA MET A 7 -5.87 47.05 -4.02
C MET A 7 -6.56 45.78 -3.49
N SER A 8 -7.32 45.11 -4.36
CA SER A 8 -7.98 43.84 -4.05
C SER A 8 -6.98 42.84 -3.47
N PHE A 9 -7.43 42.03 -2.51
CA PHE A 9 -6.62 40.99 -1.86
C PHE A 9 -5.89 40.11 -2.89
N MET A 10 -6.53 39.81 -4.02
CA MET A 10 -5.95 39.03 -5.12
C MET A 10 -4.74 39.71 -5.77
N ASN A 11 -4.77 41.04 -5.91
CA ASN A 11 -3.65 41.79 -6.49
C ASN A 11 -2.49 41.91 -5.50
N LYS A 12 -2.77 42.10 -4.21
CA LYS A 12 -1.73 42.07 -3.15
C LYS A 12 -1.07 40.70 -3.08
N PHE A 13 -1.86 39.62 -3.13
CA PHE A 13 -1.37 38.25 -3.14
C PHE A 13 -0.51 37.96 -4.39
N ARG A 14 -0.94 38.41 -5.57
CA ARG A 14 -0.18 38.24 -6.83
C ARG A 14 1.17 38.95 -6.82
N VAL A 15 1.22 40.19 -6.31
CA VAL A 15 2.47 40.95 -6.17
C VAL A 15 3.38 40.27 -5.14
N TRP A 16 2.82 39.81 -4.03
CA TRP A 16 3.54 39.06 -3.02
C TRP A 16 4.14 37.75 -3.56
N LEU A 17 3.39 37.00 -4.38
CA LEU A 17 3.83 35.74 -4.98
C LEU A 17 4.97 35.90 -6.00
N ARG A 18 5.08 37.07 -6.64
CA ARG A 18 6.14 37.38 -7.61
C ARG A 18 7.51 37.58 -6.97
N ASN A 19 7.57 37.81 -5.65
CA ASN A 19 8.85 37.92 -4.95
C ASN A 19 9.50 36.53 -4.82
N PRO A 20 10.76 36.35 -5.27
CA PRO A 20 11.43 35.05 -5.27
C PRO A 20 11.51 34.45 -3.86
N ARG A 21 11.74 35.28 -2.84
CA ARG A 21 11.76 34.85 -1.43
C ARG A 21 10.43 34.24 -0.99
N ASN A 22 9.32 34.87 -1.35
CA ASN A 22 7.98 34.40 -0.95
C ASN A 22 7.60 33.11 -1.67
N PHE A 23 8.01 32.97 -2.93
CA PHE A 23 7.79 31.75 -3.70
C PHE A 23 8.56 30.54 -3.13
N VAL A 24 9.81 30.75 -2.70
CA VAL A 24 10.60 29.72 -1.99
C VAL A 24 9.97 29.36 -0.64
N VAL A 25 9.53 30.35 0.14
CA VAL A 25 8.83 30.12 1.41
C VAL A 25 7.56 29.30 1.20
N LEU A 26 6.79 29.59 0.16
CA LEU A 26 5.58 28.84 -0.18
C LEU A 26 5.88 27.39 -0.57
N GLY A 27 6.90 27.17 -1.41
CA GLY A 27 7.34 25.83 -1.80
C GLY A 27 7.84 25.01 -0.61
N GLY A 28 8.67 25.62 0.24
CA GLY A 28 9.15 25.00 1.48
C GLY A 28 8.01 24.65 2.44
N SER A 29 7.09 25.58 2.68
CA SER A 29 5.92 25.37 3.55
C SER A 29 5.02 24.24 3.02
N SER A 30 4.81 24.18 1.70
CA SER A 30 4.03 23.12 1.06
C SER A 30 4.70 21.75 1.19
N ALA A 31 6.01 21.69 1.03
CA ALA A 31 6.78 20.46 1.18
C ALA A 31 6.76 19.94 2.63
N VAL A 32 6.90 20.84 3.62
CA VAL A 32 6.76 20.51 5.04
C VAL A 32 5.36 19.97 5.32
N PHE A 33 4.31 20.65 4.82
CA PHE A 33 2.92 20.19 4.99
C PHE A 33 2.70 18.78 4.41
N VAL A 34 3.15 18.52 3.19
CA VAL A 34 3.05 17.19 2.56
C VAL A 34 3.81 16.13 3.37
N THR A 35 4.99 16.47 3.88
CA THR A 35 5.79 15.58 4.74
C THR A 35 5.02 15.23 6.00
N LEU A 36 4.45 16.23 6.69
CA LEU A 36 3.65 16.01 7.91
C LEU A 36 2.45 15.11 7.64
N VAL A 37 1.67 15.38 6.57
CA VAL A 37 0.50 14.54 6.20
C VAL A 37 0.90 13.08 5.96
N LYS A 38 2.06 12.83 5.36
CA LYS A 38 2.55 11.47 5.11
C LYS A 38 3.19 10.82 6.35
N ALA A 39 3.85 11.60 7.20
CA ALA A 39 4.53 11.15 8.40
C ALA A 39 3.55 10.81 9.53
N CYS A 40 2.51 11.62 9.73
CA CYS A 40 1.53 11.45 10.81
C CYS A 40 1.03 10.00 11.00
N PRO A 41 0.52 9.29 9.97
CA PRO A 41 0.05 7.91 10.16
C PRO A 41 1.17 6.90 10.41
N LEU A 42 2.44 7.24 10.14
CA LEU A 42 3.60 6.40 10.44
C LEU A 42 4.14 6.65 11.85
N LEU A 43 4.07 7.90 12.33
CA LEU A 43 4.51 8.32 13.66
C LEU A 43 3.49 8.00 14.75
N PHE A 44 2.19 8.14 14.44
CA PHE A 44 1.09 7.94 15.39
C PHE A 44 0.08 6.88 14.90
N PRO A 45 0.52 5.66 14.57
CA PRO A 45 -0.35 4.61 14.03
C PRO A 45 -1.47 4.21 15.02
N SER A 46 -1.21 4.27 16.33
CA SER A 46 -2.18 3.97 17.37
C SER A 46 -3.40 4.89 17.37
N GLN A 47 -3.22 6.16 17.01
CA GLN A 47 -4.26 7.19 17.06
C GLN A 47 -4.97 7.35 15.72
N LEU A 48 -4.22 7.31 14.61
CA LEU A 48 -4.76 7.63 13.28
C LEU A 48 -5.13 6.40 12.46
N TYR A 49 -4.36 5.32 12.59
CA TYR A 49 -4.52 4.14 11.74
C TYR A 49 -5.35 3.05 12.40
N ARG A 50 -5.00 2.67 13.63
CA ARG A 50 -5.62 1.56 14.35
C ARG A 50 -7.14 1.74 14.51
N PRO A 51 -7.69 2.90 14.95
CA PRO A 51 -9.13 3.02 15.19
C PRO A 51 -9.98 2.85 13.93
N VAL A 52 -9.41 3.15 12.76
CA VAL A 52 -10.09 3.02 11.46
C VAL A 52 -10.05 1.58 10.93
N MET A 53 -9.04 0.81 11.33
CA MET A 53 -8.77 -0.53 10.79
C MET A 53 -9.14 -1.67 11.74
N GLU A 54 -9.25 -1.41 13.04
CA GLU A 54 -9.53 -2.41 14.08
C GLU A 54 -10.95 -2.99 13.94
N ALA A 55 -11.08 -4.30 14.19
CA ALA A 55 -12.35 -5.01 14.14
C ALA A 55 -13.12 -4.88 15.45
N TYR A 56 -14.43 -4.63 15.32
CA TYR A 56 -15.35 -4.56 16.44
C TYR A 56 -16.50 -5.54 16.24
N LYS A 57 -16.81 -6.33 17.26
CA LYS A 57 -17.99 -7.21 17.32
C LYS A 57 -18.82 -6.78 18.51
N SER A 58 -20.07 -6.41 18.27
CA SER A 58 -21.01 -5.95 19.31
C SER A 58 -20.46 -4.82 20.20
N GLY A 59 -19.74 -3.87 19.61
CA GLY A 59 -19.14 -2.73 20.33
C GLY A 59 -17.83 -3.04 21.07
N GLN A 60 -17.39 -4.30 21.10
CA GLN A 60 -16.13 -4.71 21.71
C GLN A 60 -15.05 -5.00 20.67
N LYS A 61 -13.79 -4.75 21.04
CA LYS A 61 -12.63 -5.06 20.20
C LYS A 61 -12.47 -6.57 20.08
N VAL A 62 -12.31 -7.06 18.86
CA VAL A 62 -12.03 -8.48 18.62
C VAL A 62 -10.58 -8.75 19.02
N LYS A 63 -10.36 -9.77 19.86
CA LYS A 63 -9.03 -10.23 20.26
C LYS A 63 -8.50 -11.25 19.27
N LEU A 64 -7.18 -11.29 19.12
CA LEU A 64 -6.50 -12.30 18.30
C LEU A 64 -6.61 -13.67 18.97
N GLY A 65 -6.77 -14.72 18.16
CA GLY A 65 -6.66 -16.10 18.64
C GLY A 65 -5.20 -16.48 18.90
N GLU A 66 -4.97 -17.43 19.81
CA GLU A 66 -3.62 -17.91 20.16
C GLU A 66 -2.87 -18.46 18.95
N SER A 67 -3.55 -19.21 18.08
CA SER A 67 -2.98 -19.72 16.82
C SER A 67 -2.47 -18.61 15.90
N GLN A 68 -3.16 -17.46 15.82
CA GLN A 68 -2.74 -16.34 14.97
C GLN A 68 -1.48 -15.67 15.53
N ILE A 69 -1.39 -15.58 16.85
CA ILE A 69 -0.23 -15.02 17.54
C ILE A 69 0.97 -15.95 17.35
N GLN A 70 0.78 -17.26 17.55
CA GLN A 70 1.83 -18.27 17.36
C GLN A 70 2.33 -18.29 15.91
N GLU A 71 1.44 -18.24 14.92
CA GLU A 71 1.84 -18.16 13.50
C GLU A 71 2.67 -16.91 13.20
N PHE A 72 2.31 -15.77 13.78
CA PHE A 72 3.08 -14.54 13.64
C PHE A 72 4.46 -14.64 14.32
N GLU A 73 4.52 -15.18 15.53
CA GLU A 73 5.78 -15.36 16.26
C GLU A 73 6.72 -16.35 15.57
N ASP A 74 6.20 -17.44 15.02
CA ASP A 74 6.97 -18.38 14.20
C ASP A 74 7.56 -17.68 12.97
N VAL A 75 6.77 -16.89 12.25
CA VAL A 75 7.24 -16.14 11.09
C VAL A 75 8.33 -15.12 11.47
N CYS A 76 8.17 -14.43 12.61
CA CYS A 76 9.21 -13.55 13.12
C CYS A 76 10.50 -14.30 13.49
N ARG A 77 10.38 -15.53 14.01
CA ARG A 77 11.53 -16.40 14.30
C ARG A 77 12.24 -16.82 13.02
N ASP A 78 11.50 -17.27 12.02
CA ASP A 78 12.04 -17.69 10.71
C ASP A 78 12.74 -16.54 9.97
N LEU A 79 12.28 -15.30 10.18
CA LEU A 79 12.85 -14.08 9.59
C LEU A 79 13.94 -13.41 10.43
N GLU A 80 14.25 -13.95 11.60
CA GLU A 80 15.14 -13.35 12.60
C GLU A 80 14.78 -11.88 12.87
N VAL A 81 13.52 -11.65 13.28
CA VAL A 81 12.97 -10.33 13.60
C VAL A 81 12.41 -10.34 15.01
N GLU A 82 12.74 -9.32 15.79
CA GLU A 82 12.15 -9.12 17.11
C GLU A 82 10.65 -8.84 17.01
N THR A 83 9.86 -9.49 17.87
CA THR A 83 8.40 -9.29 17.94
C THR A 83 8.01 -8.04 18.73
N LYS A 84 8.89 -7.55 19.62
CA LYS A 84 8.66 -6.42 20.53
C LYS A 84 8.17 -5.13 19.85
N PRO A 85 8.68 -4.72 18.67
CA PRO A 85 8.20 -3.52 17.99
C PRO A 85 6.80 -3.66 17.38
N PHE A 86 6.21 -4.86 17.34
CA PHE A 86 4.93 -5.11 16.70
C PHE A 86 3.76 -5.08 17.69
N HIS A 87 2.77 -4.27 17.37
CA HIS A 87 1.50 -4.17 18.08
C HIS A 87 0.40 -4.84 17.26
N LEU A 88 0.13 -6.10 17.57
CA LEU A 88 -0.85 -6.90 16.85
C LEU A 88 -2.28 -6.47 17.19
N PHE A 89 -3.16 -6.45 16.18
CA PHE A 89 -4.59 -6.25 16.36
C PHE A 89 -5.38 -6.97 15.27
N VAL A 90 -6.67 -7.19 15.50
CA VAL A 90 -7.55 -7.78 14.50
C VAL A 90 -8.07 -6.69 13.56
N THR A 91 -7.90 -6.85 12.25
CA THR A 91 -8.48 -5.91 11.27
C THR A 91 -9.84 -6.37 10.75
N SER A 92 -10.73 -5.41 10.51
CA SER A 92 -12.05 -5.63 9.87
C SER A 92 -11.95 -5.87 8.36
N ARG A 93 -10.75 -5.72 7.78
CA ARG A 93 -10.49 -5.93 6.35
C ARG A 93 -10.05 -7.38 6.11
N TRP A 94 -10.21 -7.86 4.88
CA TRP A 94 -9.78 -9.20 4.48
C TRP A 94 -8.29 -9.29 4.15
N ASP A 95 -7.62 -8.15 3.95
CA ASP A 95 -6.17 -8.09 3.70
C ASP A 95 -5.44 -7.69 4.98
N LEU A 96 -4.20 -8.14 5.11
CA LEU A 96 -3.28 -7.64 6.13
C LEU A 96 -3.10 -6.12 6.03
N LYS A 97 -2.91 -5.50 7.19
CA LYS A 97 -2.92 -4.05 7.35
C LYS A 97 -1.79 -3.63 8.29
N VAL A 98 -0.67 -3.21 7.71
CA VAL A 98 0.52 -2.82 8.47
C VAL A 98 0.78 -1.32 8.35
N LYS A 99 1.06 -0.67 9.47
CA LYS A 99 1.46 0.74 9.51
C LYS A 99 2.36 1.04 10.71
N GLY A 100 3.34 1.91 10.52
CA GLY A 100 4.32 2.28 11.55
C GLY A 100 5.74 1.93 11.11
N LEU A 101 6.69 2.16 12.00
CA LEU A 101 8.11 2.01 11.76
C LEU A 101 8.76 1.38 13.00
N GLN A 102 9.57 0.35 12.80
CA GLN A 102 10.12 -0.46 13.90
C GLN A 102 11.03 0.31 14.86
N PHE A 103 11.73 1.34 14.36
CA PHE A 103 12.67 2.14 15.15
C PHE A 103 12.01 3.27 15.95
N PHE A 104 10.71 3.54 15.73
CA PHE A 104 9.99 4.54 16.51
C PHE A 104 9.36 3.92 17.76
N PRO A 105 9.20 4.67 18.88
CA PRO A 105 8.58 4.16 20.09
C PRO A 105 7.13 3.68 19.91
N SER A 106 6.41 4.21 18.92
CA SER A 106 5.06 3.78 18.56
C SER A 106 5.02 2.46 17.78
N GLY A 107 6.18 1.92 17.41
CA GLY A 107 6.32 0.63 16.77
C GLY A 107 5.55 0.48 15.46
N VAL A 108 5.20 -0.76 15.15
CA VAL A 108 4.47 -1.17 13.97
C VAL A 108 3.15 -1.78 14.38
N HIS A 109 2.05 -1.19 13.97
CA HIS A 109 0.72 -1.74 14.15
C HIS A 109 0.43 -2.74 13.02
N PHE A 110 0.25 -3.99 13.41
CA PHE A 110 0.10 -5.11 12.48
C PHE A 110 -1.31 -5.71 12.61
N GLY A 111 -2.15 -5.42 11.62
CA GLY A 111 -3.54 -5.83 11.56
C GLY A 111 -3.71 -7.17 10.86
N ILE A 112 -4.09 -8.20 11.61
CA ILE A 112 -4.37 -9.56 11.11
C ILE A 112 -5.88 -9.69 10.85
N PRO A 113 -6.33 -10.12 9.65
CA PRO A 113 -7.74 -10.30 9.37
C PRO A 113 -8.41 -11.30 10.32
N VAL A 114 -9.68 -11.07 10.66
CA VAL A 114 -10.51 -12.05 11.40
C VAL A 114 -10.52 -13.41 10.71
N LEU A 115 -10.39 -13.42 9.38
CA LEU A 115 -10.49 -14.60 8.52
C LEU A 115 -9.19 -15.40 8.42
N PHE A 116 -8.08 -14.93 9.02
CA PHE A 116 -6.81 -15.68 9.07
C PHE A 116 -6.88 -16.78 10.13
N VAL A 117 -7.73 -17.79 9.89
CA VAL A 117 -7.92 -18.98 10.73
C VAL A 117 -8.19 -20.17 9.82
N ASP A 118 -8.05 -21.40 10.33
CA ASP A 118 -8.20 -22.62 9.51
C ASP A 118 -9.59 -22.79 8.88
N LYS A 119 -10.62 -22.40 9.63
CA LYS A 119 -12.02 -22.45 9.20
C LYS A 119 -12.66 -21.09 9.37
N PRO A 120 -12.49 -20.17 8.40
CA PRO A 120 -13.06 -18.84 8.50
C PRO A 120 -14.58 -18.90 8.35
N GLU A 121 -15.30 -18.47 9.37
CA GLU A 121 -16.75 -18.31 9.28
C GLU A 121 -17.10 -16.94 8.69
N LEU A 122 -17.65 -16.97 7.47
CA LEU A 122 -18.23 -15.78 6.86
C LEU A 122 -19.64 -15.60 7.41
N GLN A 123 -19.75 -15.06 8.63
CA GLN A 123 -21.04 -14.59 9.12
C GLN A 123 -21.52 -13.44 8.19
N ASN A 124 -22.82 -13.38 7.90
CA ASN A 124 -23.47 -12.38 7.02
C ASN A 124 -23.31 -10.91 7.47
N SER A 125 -22.38 -10.61 8.38
CA SER A 125 -22.23 -9.36 9.09
C SER A 125 -21.07 -8.53 8.50
N LYS A 126 -21.47 -7.57 7.68
CA LYS A 126 -20.78 -6.28 7.47
C LYS A 126 -19.31 -6.37 7.05
N PHE A 127 -19.08 -6.88 5.84
CA PHE A 127 -17.92 -6.46 5.05
C PHE A 127 -17.96 -4.93 4.86
N ALA A 128 -16.79 -4.31 4.63
CA ALA A 128 -16.62 -2.85 4.53
C ALA A 128 -17.49 -2.15 3.45
N ALA A 129 -18.15 -2.92 2.60
CA ALA A 129 -19.35 -2.52 1.89
C ALA A 129 -20.44 -3.58 2.17
N LYS A 130 -21.71 -3.18 2.33
CA LYS A 130 -22.84 -4.11 2.29
C LYS A 130 -22.81 -4.84 0.94
N LEU A 131 -22.07 -5.95 0.85
CA LEU A 131 -22.15 -6.92 -0.23
C LEU A 131 -23.55 -7.53 -0.08
N LYS A 132 -24.55 -6.89 -0.69
CA LYS A 132 -25.87 -7.47 -0.93
C LYS A 132 -25.72 -8.48 -2.05
N VAL A 133 -24.90 -9.50 -1.85
CA VAL A 133 -24.61 -10.47 -2.90
C VAL A 133 -24.97 -11.85 -2.40
N ASN A 134 -25.60 -12.62 -3.29
CA ASN A 134 -25.98 -13.99 -3.03
C ASN A 134 -24.71 -14.83 -2.85
N MET A 135 -24.41 -15.17 -1.60
CA MET A 135 -23.24 -15.95 -1.21
C MET A 135 -23.34 -17.43 -1.65
N ASP A 136 -24.49 -17.86 -2.15
CA ASP A 136 -24.73 -19.22 -2.63
C ASP A 136 -24.65 -19.32 -4.16
N SER A 137 -24.43 -18.20 -4.87
CA SER A 137 -24.06 -18.21 -6.29
C SER A 137 -22.70 -18.87 -6.51
N GLU A 138 -22.40 -19.26 -7.75
CA GLU A 138 -21.09 -19.83 -8.11
C GLU A 138 -19.94 -18.88 -7.72
N GLU A 139 -20.10 -17.58 -7.98
CA GLU A 139 -19.15 -16.55 -7.59
C GLU A 139 -19.05 -16.38 -6.08
N GLY A 140 -20.18 -16.50 -5.36
CA GLY A 140 -20.21 -16.45 -3.90
C GLY A 140 -19.42 -17.61 -3.29
N LYS A 141 -19.58 -18.82 -3.83
CA LYS A 141 -18.80 -20.01 -3.44
C LYS A 141 -17.32 -19.84 -3.77
N ALA A 142 -16.98 -19.36 -4.96
CA ALA A 142 -15.60 -19.07 -5.34
C ALA A 142 -14.95 -18.02 -4.42
N PHE A 143 -15.72 -17.02 -3.99
CA PHE A 143 -15.25 -16.04 -3.01
C PHE A 143 -15.04 -16.65 -1.62
N LYS A 144 -15.97 -17.48 -1.12
CA LYS A 144 -15.79 -18.19 0.17
C LYS A 144 -14.53 -19.04 0.17
N ASP A 145 -14.34 -19.82 -0.90
CA ASP A 145 -13.17 -20.68 -1.08
C ASP A 145 -11.86 -19.87 -1.17
N SER A 146 -11.90 -18.70 -1.82
CA SER A 146 -10.72 -17.82 -1.95
C SER A 146 -10.23 -17.21 -0.63
N ILE A 147 -11.07 -17.18 0.41
CA ILE A 147 -10.75 -16.65 1.72
C ILE A 147 -10.09 -17.71 2.62
N GLN A 148 -10.36 -18.98 2.35
CA GLN A 148 -9.77 -20.08 3.07
C GLN A 148 -8.33 -20.28 2.60
N LEU A 149 -7.39 -19.84 3.43
CA LEU A 149 -5.96 -19.98 3.23
C LEU A 149 -5.42 -21.10 4.11
N SER A 150 -4.57 -21.95 3.55
CA SER A 150 -3.78 -22.91 4.32
C SER A 150 -2.84 -22.20 5.28
N GLN A 151 -2.32 -22.93 6.26
CA GLN A 151 -1.31 -22.42 7.19
C GLN A 151 -0.06 -21.91 6.45
N LYS A 152 0.37 -22.60 5.37
CA LYS A 152 1.53 -22.19 4.56
C LYS A 152 1.27 -20.83 3.90
N ALA A 153 0.08 -20.64 3.31
CA ALA A 153 -0.31 -19.39 2.68
C ALA A 153 -0.48 -18.23 3.68
N ARG A 154 -0.99 -18.51 4.89
CA ARG A 154 -1.06 -17.51 5.96
C ARG A 154 0.33 -17.09 6.44
N LYS A 155 1.23 -18.05 6.70
CA LYS A 155 2.63 -17.77 7.08
C LYS A 155 3.35 -16.95 5.99
N PHE A 156 3.16 -17.30 4.71
CA PHE A 156 3.66 -16.50 3.59
C PHE A 156 3.17 -15.04 3.64
N ALA A 157 1.86 -14.84 3.78
CA ALA A 157 1.26 -13.51 3.80
C ALA A 157 1.77 -12.67 4.99
N LEU A 158 1.92 -13.28 6.17
CA LEU A 158 2.52 -12.65 7.35
C LEU A 158 3.99 -12.28 7.09
N ALA A 159 4.79 -13.22 6.58
CA ALA A 159 6.22 -13.03 6.34
C ALA A 159 6.50 -11.87 5.38
N LYS A 160 5.71 -11.78 4.31
CA LYS A 160 5.77 -10.69 3.34
C LYS A 160 5.61 -9.31 4.01
N GLU A 161 4.60 -9.15 4.86
CA GLU A 161 4.32 -7.88 5.54
C GLU A 161 5.36 -7.56 6.64
N VAL A 162 5.89 -8.58 7.31
CA VAL A 162 7.00 -8.42 8.27
C VAL A 162 8.26 -7.92 7.57
N ILE A 163 8.64 -8.48 6.42
CA ILE A 163 9.77 -7.98 5.62
C ILE A 163 9.52 -6.57 5.12
N TYR A 164 8.30 -6.29 4.62
CA TYR A 164 7.93 -4.95 4.15
C TYR A 164 8.14 -3.89 5.25
N SER A 165 7.79 -4.25 6.50
CA SER A 165 8.03 -3.43 7.68
C SER A 165 9.52 -3.32 8.05
N LYS A 166 10.25 -4.45 8.07
CA LYS A 166 11.69 -4.55 8.37
C LYS A 166 12.53 -3.70 7.42
N LYS A 167 12.18 -3.67 6.14
CA LYS A 167 12.86 -2.88 5.11
C LYS A 167 12.39 -1.43 5.03
N HIS A 168 11.45 -1.02 5.88
CA HIS A 168 10.91 0.34 5.95
C HIS A 168 10.36 0.86 4.63
N TYR A 169 9.82 -0.02 3.79
CA TYR A 169 9.24 0.37 2.50
C TYR A 169 8.01 1.28 2.66
N ALA A 170 7.44 1.43 3.86
CA ALA A 170 6.41 2.44 4.11
C ALA A 170 6.95 3.89 4.16
N ALA A 171 8.27 4.10 4.28
CA ALA A 171 8.89 5.40 4.54
C ALA A 171 9.30 6.17 3.27
N TYR A 172 9.58 5.51 2.14
CA TYR A 172 10.08 6.21 0.94
C TYR A 172 9.15 7.32 0.40
N PRO A 173 7.80 7.27 0.55
CA PRO A 173 6.94 8.41 0.16
C PRO A 173 7.22 9.68 0.97
N LEU A 174 7.83 9.58 2.16
CA LEU A 174 8.25 10.72 2.98
C LEU A 174 9.35 11.54 2.33
N LEU A 175 10.16 10.94 1.46
CA LEU A 175 11.24 11.63 0.75
C LEU A 175 10.78 12.07 -0.64
N LEU A 176 10.11 11.18 -1.37
CA LEU A 176 9.73 11.45 -2.76
C LEU A 176 8.66 12.54 -2.89
N ALA A 177 7.68 12.56 -1.98
CA ALA A 177 6.58 13.53 -2.06
C ALA A 177 7.04 14.99 -1.86
N PRO A 178 7.79 15.35 -0.78
CA PRO A 178 8.31 16.71 -0.66
C PRO A 178 9.34 17.03 -1.74
N GLY A 179 10.16 16.07 -2.18
CA GLY A 179 11.09 16.25 -3.30
C GLY A 179 10.38 16.68 -4.59
N ALA A 180 9.27 16.01 -4.93
CA ALA A 180 8.46 16.37 -6.10
C ALA A 180 7.82 17.77 -5.97
N VAL A 181 7.37 18.14 -4.77
CA VAL A 181 6.84 19.49 -4.49
C VAL A 181 7.93 20.54 -4.70
N ILE A 182 9.08 20.39 -4.04
CA ILE A 182 10.19 21.34 -4.15
C ILE A 182 10.66 21.46 -5.59
N GLY A 183 10.87 20.33 -6.28
CA GLY A 183 11.26 20.31 -7.69
C GLY A 183 10.25 21.02 -8.60
N GLY A 184 8.95 20.82 -8.35
CA GLY A 184 7.87 21.50 -9.07
C GLY A 184 7.87 23.01 -8.87
N PHE A 185 8.04 23.48 -7.63
CA PHE A 185 8.16 24.91 -7.34
C PHE A 185 9.41 25.49 -8.01
N VAL A 186 10.60 24.94 -7.79
CA VAL A 186 11.86 25.43 -8.38
C VAL A 186 11.77 25.51 -9.91
N SER A 187 11.23 24.47 -10.56
CA SER A 187 11.07 24.44 -12.01
C SER A 187 10.06 25.47 -12.51
N THR A 188 8.95 25.66 -11.79
CA THR A 188 7.96 26.70 -12.11
C THR A 188 8.59 28.09 -12.05
N PHE A 189 9.38 28.36 -11.00
CA PHE A 189 10.07 29.63 -10.86
C PHE A 189 11.10 29.85 -11.98
N ALA A 190 11.92 28.85 -12.27
CA ALA A 190 12.93 28.92 -13.34
C ALA A 190 12.29 29.19 -14.71
N LEU A 191 11.19 28.50 -15.04
CA LEU A 191 10.46 28.73 -16.29
C LEU A 191 9.80 30.10 -16.35
N GLN A 192 9.29 30.60 -15.23
CA GLN A 192 8.71 31.94 -15.17
C GLN A 192 9.76 33.03 -15.39
N VAL A 193 10.99 32.83 -14.91
CA VAL A 193 12.10 33.78 -15.12
C VAL A 193 12.63 33.72 -16.55
N THR A 194 12.77 32.53 -17.11
CA THR A 194 13.44 32.33 -18.42
C THR A 194 12.54 32.54 -19.62
N ALA A 195 11.33 31.99 -19.60
CA ALA A 195 10.47 31.95 -20.78
C ALA A 195 9.22 32.83 -20.62
N SER A 196 8.70 33.02 -19.41
CA SER A 196 7.51 33.83 -19.06
C SER A 196 6.34 33.77 -20.07
N ILE A 197 6.16 32.62 -20.73
CA ILE A 197 5.18 32.42 -21.82
C ILE A 197 3.75 32.47 -21.27
N PHE A 198 3.54 31.87 -20.10
CA PHE A 198 2.23 31.75 -19.47
C PHE A 198 2.18 32.49 -18.12
N PRO A 199 0.97 32.86 -17.66
CA PRO A 199 0.76 33.29 -16.28
C PRO A 199 1.23 32.23 -15.28
N LEU A 200 1.81 32.67 -14.16
CA LEU A 200 2.44 31.82 -13.14
C LEU A 200 1.56 30.65 -12.65
N TYR A 201 0.24 30.84 -12.54
CA TYR A 201 -0.67 29.77 -12.11
C TYR A 201 -0.84 28.68 -13.17
N ILE A 202 -0.81 29.02 -14.46
CA ILE A 202 -0.86 28.05 -15.56
C ILE A 202 0.47 27.29 -15.62
N THR A 203 1.59 28.00 -15.57
CA THR A 203 2.93 27.40 -15.51
C THR A 203 3.04 26.44 -14.32
N GLY A 204 2.62 26.88 -13.13
CA GLY A 204 2.65 26.06 -11.91
C GLY A 204 1.74 24.84 -11.99
N PHE A 205 0.57 24.95 -12.61
CA PHE A 205 -0.32 23.80 -12.82
C PHE A 205 0.30 22.79 -13.79
N LEU A 206 0.86 23.22 -14.93
CA LEU A 206 1.48 22.33 -15.92
C LEU A 206 2.71 21.64 -15.35
N VAL A 207 3.64 22.40 -14.78
CA VAL A 207 4.86 21.87 -14.16
C VAL A 207 4.50 20.96 -12.98
N GLY A 208 3.59 21.41 -12.10
CA GLY A 208 3.12 20.63 -10.97
C GLY A 208 2.48 19.31 -11.40
N SER A 209 1.74 19.29 -12.51
CA SER A 209 1.16 18.07 -13.08
C SER A 209 2.24 17.10 -13.56
N VAL A 210 3.29 17.58 -14.23
CA VAL A 210 4.43 16.75 -14.66
C VAL A 210 5.15 16.14 -13.45
N PHE A 211 5.45 16.93 -12.42
CA PHE A 211 6.08 16.42 -11.19
C PHE A 211 5.17 15.44 -10.44
N TYR A 212 3.86 15.68 -10.41
CA TYR A 212 2.90 14.76 -9.82
C TYR A 212 2.88 13.42 -10.58
N VAL A 213 2.77 13.43 -11.91
CA VAL A 213 2.81 12.21 -12.73
C VAL A 213 4.13 11.46 -12.52
N THR A 214 5.25 12.17 -12.54
CA THR A 214 6.60 11.60 -12.32
C THR A 214 6.70 10.95 -10.93
N TYR A 215 6.22 11.62 -9.89
CA TYR A 215 6.16 11.07 -8.54
C TYR A 215 5.31 9.80 -8.48
N ARG A 216 4.11 9.79 -9.09
CA ARG A 216 3.22 8.62 -9.10
C ARG A 216 3.82 7.45 -9.86
N TYR A 217 4.49 7.72 -10.99
CA TYR A 217 5.20 6.71 -11.77
C TYR A 217 6.35 6.09 -10.97
N LEU A 218 7.23 6.92 -10.39
CA LEU A 218 8.35 6.45 -9.57
C LEU A 218 7.88 5.64 -8.35
N LEU A 219 6.79 6.08 -7.71
CA LEU A 219 6.14 5.34 -6.62
C LEU A 219 5.69 3.94 -7.07
N GLY A 220 5.09 3.82 -8.26
CA GLY A 220 4.65 2.55 -8.83
C GLY A 220 5.82 1.60 -9.11
N VAL A 221 6.88 2.09 -9.75
CA VAL A 221 8.09 1.31 -10.05
C VAL A 221 8.76 0.81 -8.77
N LEU A 222 8.86 1.66 -7.75
CA LEU A 222 9.44 1.25 -6.46
C LEU A 222 8.55 0.22 -5.74
N ASN A 223 7.24 0.40 -5.72
CA ASN A 223 6.32 -0.59 -5.15
C ASN A 223 6.44 -1.95 -5.82
N GLU A 224 6.50 -1.98 -7.15
CA GLU A 224 6.68 -3.21 -7.92
C GLU A 224 8.01 -3.89 -7.58
N ARG A 225 9.11 -3.14 -7.55
CA ARG A 225 10.42 -3.67 -7.18
C ARG A 225 10.45 -4.18 -5.74
N HIS A 226 9.83 -3.46 -4.80
CA HIS A 226 9.76 -3.86 -3.40
C HIS A 226 8.91 -5.10 -3.19
N ASP A 227 7.77 -5.20 -3.89
CA ASP A 227 6.92 -6.39 -3.89
C ASP A 227 7.69 -7.62 -4.36
N LEU A 228 8.31 -7.55 -5.54
CA LEU A 228 9.02 -8.70 -6.13
C LEU A 228 10.22 -9.11 -5.28
N LYS A 229 10.97 -8.14 -4.74
CA LYS A 229 12.11 -8.41 -3.85
C LYS A 229 11.67 -8.99 -2.51
N THR A 230 10.52 -8.57 -2.00
CA THR A 230 9.95 -9.16 -0.78
C THR A 230 9.57 -10.61 -1.03
N ASP A 231 8.87 -10.87 -2.13
CA ASP A 231 8.49 -12.22 -2.56
C ASP A 231 9.73 -13.13 -2.71
N ASP A 232 10.84 -12.64 -3.27
CA ASP A 232 12.11 -13.38 -3.35
C ASP A 232 12.65 -13.77 -1.97
N ILE A 233 12.68 -12.83 -1.03
CA ILE A 233 13.19 -13.07 0.32
C ILE A 233 12.31 -14.10 1.04
N VAL A 234 10.98 -14.01 0.91
CA VAL A 234 10.06 -14.98 1.55
C VAL A 234 10.22 -16.36 0.92
N ALA A 235 10.34 -16.45 -0.40
CA ALA A 235 10.52 -17.72 -1.10
C ALA A 235 11.80 -18.45 -0.66
N GLN A 236 12.86 -17.71 -0.32
CA GLN A 236 14.13 -18.25 0.16
C GLN A 236 14.08 -18.83 1.58
N LEU A 237 13.00 -18.59 2.35
CA LEU A 237 12.85 -19.17 3.69
C LEU A 237 12.59 -20.69 3.66
N GLY A 238 12.15 -21.23 2.51
CA GLY A 238 11.96 -22.66 2.31
C GLY A 238 10.76 -23.00 1.44
N GLU A 239 10.66 -24.28 1.07
CA GLU A 239 9.62 -24.81 0.18
C GLU A 239 8.20 -24.52 0.68
N ASN A 240 7.96 -24.63 1.99
CA ASN A 240 6.66 -24.30 2.59
C ASN A 240 6.22 -22.86 2.32
N TYR A 241 7.16 -21.90 2.30
CA TYR A 241 6.87 -20.50 2.00
C TYR A 241 6.64 -20.28 0.50
N ALA A 242 7.35 -21.01 -0.36
CA ALA A 242 7.13 -20.97 -1.80
C ALA A 242 5.75 -21.51 -2.20
N GLU A 243 5.38 -22.68 -1.68
CA GLU A 243 4.03 -23.26 -1.87
C GLU A 243 2.94 -22.35 -1.30
N GLY A 244 3.17 -21.82 -0.09
CA GLY A 244 2.26 -20.86 0.54
C GLY A 244 2.07 -19.58 -0.31
N GLY A 245 3.14 -19.10 -0.94
CA GLY A 245 3.10 -17.95 -1.85
C GLY A 245 2.29 -18.23 -3.12
N LEU A 246 2.45 -19.42 -3.70
CA LEU A 246 1.68 -19.86 -4.87
C LEU A 246 0.17 -19.88 -4.54
N GLU A 247 -0.21 -20.58 -3.46
CA GLU A 247 -1.60 -20.67 -3.01
C GLU A 247 -2.16 -19.27 -2.68
N PHE A 248 -1.42 -18.46 -1.94
CA PHE A 248 -1.85 -17.12 -1.56
C PHE A 248 -2.21 -16.26 -2.78
N TYR A 249 -1.36 -16.26 -3.82
CA TYR A 249 -1.62 -15.47 -5.02
C TYR A 249 -2.73 -16.07 -5.89
N GLU A 250 -2.85 -17.39 -5.96
CA GLU A 250 -3.96 -18.05 -6.66
C GLU A 250 -5.32 -17.74 -6.01
N LYS A 251 -5.41 -17.88 -4.69
CA LYS A 251 -6.58 -17.51 -3.90
C LYS A 251 -6.88 -16.01 -4.01
N THR A 252 -5.86 -15.14 -4.05
CA THR A 252 -6.05 -13.70 -4.28
C THR A 252 -6.66 -13.41 -5.67
N LEU A 253 -6.18 -14.08 -6.73
CA LEU A 253 -6.74 -13.93 -8.08
C LEU A 253 -8.18 -14.44 -8.15
N GLN A 254 -8.46 -15.60 -7.54
CA GLN A 254 -9.81 -16.16 -7.45
C GLN A 254 -10.76 -15.20 -6.74
N ARG A 255 -10.33 -14.65 -5.59
CA ARG A 255 -11.06 -13.63 -4.83
C ARG A 255 -11.40 -12.42 -5.69
N ASN A 256 -10.41 -11.88 -6.39
CA ASN A 256 -10.57 -10.67 -7.19
C ASN A 256 -11.49 -10.90 -8.39
N LYS A 257 -11.41 -12.06 -9.05
CA LYS A 257 -12.35 -12.46 -10.13
C LYS A 257 -13.77 -12.59 -9.62
N ALA A 258 -13.96 -13.23 -8.46
CA ALA A 258 -15.27 -13.34 -7.84
C ALA A 258 -15.82 -11.95 -7.46
N LEU A 259 -15.03 -11.12 -6.79
CA LEU A 259 -15.42 -9.75 -6.44
C LEU A 259 -15.73 -8.88 -7.66
N ARG A 260 -15.00 -9.05 -8.78
CA ARG A 260 -15.30 -8.35 -10.04
C ARG A 260 -16.76 -8.58 -10.45
N LYS A 261 -17.21 -9.84 -10.44
CA LYS A 261 -18.57 -10.22 -10.80
C LYS A 261 -19.59 -9.84 -9.72
N LEU A 262 -19.31 -10.16 -8.46
CA LEU A 262 -20.21 -9.94 -7.31
C LEU A 262 -20.55 -8.45 -7.12
N LEU A 263 -19.61 -7.54 -7.43
CA LEU A 263 -19.79 -6.09 -7.29
C LEU A 263 -20.30 -5.40 -8.57
N GLY A 264 -20.49 -6.14 -9.66
CA GLY A 264 -20.87 -5.58 -10.97
C GLY A 264 -19.92 -4.49 -11.44
N SER A 265 -20.46 -3.37 -11.93
CA SER A 265 -19.68 -2.24 -12.48
C SER A 265 -18.60 -1.70 -11.52
N LYS A 266 -18.84 -1.72 -10.20
CA LYS A 266 -17.82 -1.33 -9.21
C LYS A 266 -16.67 -2.32 -9.16
N GLY A 267 -16.95 -3.62 -9.25
CA GLY A 267 -15.94 -4.66 -9.32
C GLY A 267 -15.12 -4.56 -10.61
N GLU A 268 -15.77 -4.23 -11.72
CA GLU A 268 -15.11 -4.07 -13.02
C GLU A 268 -14.10 -2.93 -13.07
N ALA A 269 -14.36 -1.85 -12.33
CA ALA A 269 -13.42 -0.75 -12.16
C ALA A 269 -12.24 -1.10 -11.24
N LEU A 270 -12.42 -2.03 -10.30
CA LEU A 270 -11.42 -2.39 -9.29
C LEU A 270 -10.47 -3.51 -9.74
N TYR A 271 -10.97 -4.48 -10.50
CA TYR A 271 -10.22 -5.69 -10.87
C TYR A 271 -10.31 -5.94 -12.37
N THR A 272 -9.22 -6.35 -12.99
CA THR A 272 -9.17 -6.81 -14.38
C THR A 272 -9.87 -8.17 -14.56
N TYR A 273 -10.15 -8.55 -15.81
CA TYR A 273 -10.72 -9.87 -16.13
C TYR A 273 -9.88 -11.05 -15.57
N TYR A 274 -8.55 -10.91 -15.57
CA TYR A 274 -7.64 -11.93 -15.04
C TYR A 274 -7.51 -11.92 -13.52
N GLY A 275 -8.14 -10.98 -12.80
CA GLY A 275 -8.09 -10.88 -11.34
C GLY A 275 -6.97 -10.01 -10.79
N ASN A 276 -6.15 -9.37 -11.64
CA ASN A 276 -5.23 -8.32 -11.19
C ASN A 276 -6.02 -7.09 -10.72
N ASP A 277 -5.47 -6.33 -9.79
CA ASP A 277 -5.97 -4.98 -9.49
C ASP A 277 -5.94 -4.13 -10.77
N SER A 278 -7.02 -3.40 -11.02
CA SER A 278 -7.08 -2.46 -12.13
C SER A 278 -5.97 -1.42 -11.97
N PRO A 279 -5.03 -1.32 -12.93
CA PRO A 279 -4.01 -0.28 -12.86
C PRO A 279 -4.71 1.08 -12.93
N GLY A 280 -4.30 2.01 -12.07
CA GLY A 280 -4.72 3.39 -12.25
C GLY A 280 -4.18 3.90 -13.59
N VAL A 281 -4.87 4.86 -14.20
CA VAL A 281 -4.49 5.44 -15.51
C VAL A 281 -3.02 5.87 -15.57
N LEU A 282 -2.44 6.25 -14.43
CA LEU A 282 -1.08 6.79 -14.33
C LEU A 282 -0.16 6.03 -13.36
N TRP A 283 -0.64 4.97 -12.67
CA TRP A 283 0.19 4.23 -11.72
C TRP A 283 -0.34 2.84 -11.39
N THR A 284 0.57 1.93 -11.08
CA THR A 284 0.29 0.63 -10.47
C THR A 284 0.47 0.70 -8.95
N LYS A 285 -0.27 -0.12 -8.19
CA LYS A 285 -0.07 -0.22 -6.73
C LYS A 285 1.15 -1.05 -6.37
N GLY A 286 1.63 -1.89 -7.29
CA GLY A 286 2.68 -2.87 -7.12
C GLY A 286 2.71 -3.82 -8.32
N ALA A 287 3.47 -4.91 -8.22
CA ALA A 287 3.59 -5.85 -9.33
C ALA A 287 2.24 -6.57 -9.60
N PRO A 288 1.88 -6.87 -10.86
CA PRO A 288 0.67 -7.62 -11.16
C PRO A 288 0.65 -8.97 -10.45
N ILE A 289 -0.49 -9.34 -9.88
CA ILE A 289 -0.66 -10.58 -9.10
C ILE A 289 -0.40 -11.81 -9.98
N THR A 290 -0.76 -11.77 -11.27
CA THR A 290 -0.46 -12.83 -12.23
C THR A 290 1.04 -13.06 -12.42
N VAL A 291 1.85 -12.00 -12.41
CA VAL A 291 3.31 -12.10 -12.51
C VAL A 291 3.88 -12.74 -11.25
N LYS A 292 3.40 -12.32 -10.07
CA LYS A 292 3.81 -12.90 -8.78
C LYS A 292 3.45 -14.39 -8.71
N ARG A 293 2.23 -14.76 -9.08
CA ARG A 293 1.80 -16.17 -9.14
C ARG A 293 2.69 -17.00 -10.06
N ALA A 294 2.97 -16.52 -11.27
CA ALA A 294 3.82 -17.23 -12.24
C ALA A 294 5.24 -17.45 -11.70
N LYS A 295 5.78 -16.47 -10.97
CA LYS A 295 7.09 -16.60 -10.32
C LYS A 295 7.11 -17.73 -9.28
N PHE A 296 6.14 -17.76 -8.36
CA PHE A 296 6.05 -18.84 -7.37
C PHE A 296 5.77 -20.20 -8.01
N GLN A 297 4.97 -20.23 -9.07
CA GLN A 297 4.70 -21.45 -9.83
C GLN A 297 6.00 -22.04 -10.39
N ASN A 298 6.88 -21.21 -10.97
CA ASN A 298 8.18 -21.66 -11.47
C ASN A 298 9.09 -22.15 -10.34
N ILE A 299 9.13 -21.45 -9.20
CA ILE A 299 9.95 -21.85 -8.04
C ILE A 299 9.54 -23.24 -7.53
N VAL A 300 8.23 -23.46 -7.34
CA VAL A 300 7.70 -24.75 -6.88
C VAL A 300 7.97 -25.85 -7.90
N GLN A 301 7.77 -25.60 -9.19
CA GLN A 301 8.04 -26.58 -10.26
C GLN A 301 9.52 -26.99 -10.31
N ASN A 302 10.44 -26.03 -10.22
CA ASN A 302 11.88 -26.30 -10.24
C ASN A 302 12.32 -27.08 -8.99
N THR A 303 11.72 -26.78 -7.83
CA THR A 303 12.00 -27.48 -6.57
C THR A 303 11.51 -28.93 -6.64
N SER A 304 10.31 -29.16 -7.21
CA SER A 304 9.76 -30.50 -7.45
C SER A 304 10.55 -31.31 -8.48
N ALA A 305 11.24 -30.65 -9.41
CA ALA A 305 12.07 -31.28 -10.44
C ALA A 305 13.47 -31.68 -9.95
N GLY A 306 13.86 -31.34 -8.71
CA GLY A 306 15.15 -31.71 -8.12
C GLY A 306 16.30 -30.76 -8.45
N ASP A 307 16.04 -29.65 -9.15
CA ASP A 307 17.06 -28.65 -9.46
C ASP A 307 17.17 -27.64 -8.31
N SER A 308 18.21 -27.81 -7.50
CA SER A 308 18.61 -26.83 -6.50
C SER A 308 18.91 -25.50 -7.22
N PRO A 309 18.35 -24.35 -6.79
CA PRO A 309 18.68 -23.09 -7.43
C PRO A 309 20.14 -22.76 -7.14
N THR A 310 20.99 -22.92 -8.14
CA THR A 310 22.32 -22.34 -8.19
C THR A 310 22.19 -20.86 -7.87
N SER A 311 22.81 -20.45 -6.77
CA SER A 311 22.99 -19.06 -6.39
C SER A 311 23.77 -18.36 -7.49
N ASP A 312 23.08 -17.71 -8.42
CA ASP A 312 23.74 -16.81 -9.35
C ASP A 312 24.02 -15.49 -8.60
N LYS A 313 25.16 -15.51 -7.89
CA LYS A 313 25.81 -14.33 -7.35
C LYS A 313 26.45 -13.59 -8.51
N THR A 314 25.80 -12.52 -8.99
CA THR A 314 26.52 -11.44 -9.67
C THR A 314 25.88 -10.09 -9.35
N LEU A 315 26.61 -9.35 -8.50
CA LEU A 315 26.86 -7.90 -8.44
C LEU A 315 25.72 -6.93 -8.81
#